data_AF-A0A958YQR1-F1
#
_entry.id   AF-A0A958YQR1-F1
#
_cell.length_a   1.000
_cell.length_b   1.000
_cell.length_c   1.000
_cell.angle_alpha   90.00
_cell.angle_beta   90.00
_cell.angle_gamma   90.00
#
_symmetry.space_group_name_H-M   'P 1'
#
loop_
_entity.id
_entity.type
_entity.pdbx_description
1 polymer ?
#
loop_
_entity_poly.entity_id
_entity_poly.type
_entity_poly.pdbx_seq_one_letter_code
_entity_poly.pdbx_strand_id
1 'polypeptide(L)'
;MIYSFKGHIPVIHESSFVHPLAAVTGNVIIGKNCYIGPGAAIRGDWGEIILEDGVNVQENCTVHMFPGKSIVLKESAHVGHGAIIHGANLGRNCLIGMNSVIMDDAEIGDECIVGAMSFVKAEEKFPRRKLIVGNPAKAIKDISDEMIAWKTAGTRLYQQLPTDCHESLREVKPLREIPKNRPKQEDFYKTISEFRKEKKE
;
A
#
# COMPACT_ATOMS: atom_id res chain seq x y z
N MET A 1 -12.90 0.31 -10.99
CA MET A 1 -13.32 1.31 -12.01
C MET A 1 -12.11 2.09 -12.49
N ILE A 2 -11.93 2.21 -13.81
CA ILE A 2 -10.79 2.91 -14.44
C ILE A 2 -11.34 4.03 -15.32
N TYR A 3 -10.80 5.24 -15.20
CA TYR A 3 -11.32 6.43 -15.85
C TYR A 3 -10.24 7.20 -16.60
N SER A 4 -10.50 7.51 -17.86
CA SER A 4 -9.71 8.49 -18.60
C SER A 4 -10.04 9.91 -18.14
N PHE A 5 -9.05 10.80 -18.09
CA PHE A 5 -9.26 12.21 -17.79
C PHE A 5 -8.37 13.09 -18.69
N LYS A 6 -8.98 14.03 -19.42
CA LYS A 6 -8.29 14.98 -20.33
C LYS A 6 -7.26 14.31 -21.27
N GLY A 7 -7.58 13.14 -21.82
CA GLY A 7 -6.71 12.39 -22.73
C GLY A 7 -5.69 11.47 -22.04
N HIS A 8 -5.55 11.53 -20.71
CA HIS A 8 -4.75 10.57 -19.96
C HIS A 8 -5.58 9.34 -19.61
N ILE A 9 -5.06 8.18 -19.95
CA ILE A 9 -5.64 6.86 -19.65
C ILE A 9 -4.65 6.15 -18.71
N PRO A 10 -5.10 5.59 -17.58
CA PRO A 10 -4.21 4.84 -16.70
C PRO A 10 -3.51 3.68 -17.42
N VAL A 11 -2.22 3.53 -17.17
CA VAL A 11 -1.41 2.41 -17.67
C VAL A 11 -1.22 1.42 -16.53
N ILE A 12 -1.73 0.19 -16.70
CA ILE A 12 -1.75 -0.82 -15.63
C ILE A 12 -1.19 -2.12 -16.19
N HIS A 13 -0.14 -2.64 -15.57
CA HIS A 13 0.42 -3.92 -15.95
C HIS A 13 -0.58 -5.06 -15.71
N GLU A 14 -0.64 -6.04 -16.62
CA GLU A 14 -1.63 -7.14 -16.58
C GLU A 14 -1.53 -8.03 -15.33
N SER A 15 -0.33 -8.14 -14.75
CA SER A 15 -0.12 -8.91 -13.52
C SER A 15 -0.59 -8.20 -12.25
N SER A 16 -0.96 -6.92 -12.35
CA SER A 16 -1.50 -6.16 -11.23
C SER A 16 -3.00 -6.36 -11.12
N PHE A 17 -3.52 -6.18 -9.91
CA PHE A 17 -4.95 -6.33 -9.62
C PHE A 17 -5.52 -5.03 -9.10
N VAL A 18 -6.52 -4.50 -9.79
CA VAL A 18 -7.33 -3.36 -9.33
C VAL A 18 -8.72 -3.87 -9.01
N HIS A 19 -9.08 -3.82 -7.73
CA HIS A 19 -10.39 -4.30 -7.29
C HIS A 19 -11.52 -3.55 -8.02
N PRO A 20 -12.63 -4.21 -8.42
CA PRO A 20 -13.72 -3.57 -9.15
C PRO A 20 -14.27 -2.30 -8.48
N LEU A 21 -14.31 -2.29 -7.14
CA LEU A 21 -14.73 -1.17 -6.29
C LEU A 21 -13.66 -0.09 -6.04
N ALA A 22 -12.44 -0.23 -6.54
CA ALA A 22 -11.44 0.84 -6.52
C ALA A 22 -11.69 1.83 -7.67
N ALA A 23 -11.15 3.05 -7.57
CA ALA A 23 -11.20 4.06 -8.63
C ALA A 23 -9.78 4.51 -9.00
N VAL A 24 -9.39 4.35 -10.27
CA VAL A 24 -8.12 4.86 -10.81
C VAL A 24 -8.43 5.81 -11.97
N THR A 25 -7.94 7.05 -11.88
CA THR A 25 -8.33 8.13 -12.81
C THR A 25 -7.13 8.88 -13.36
N GLY A 26 -7.08 9.09 -14.68
CA GLY A 26 -6.14 10.03 -15.31
C GLY A 26 -4.71 9.50 -15.48
N ASN A 27 -3.72 10.36 -15.23
CA ASN A 27 -2.31 10.08 -15.43
C ASN A 27 -1.73 9.23 -14.29
N VAL A 28 -2.04 7.93 -14.33
CA VAL A 28 -1.60 6.95 -13.34
C VAL A 28 -0.89 5.80 -14.05
N ILE A 29 0.28 5.44 -13.55
CA ILE A 29 1.06 4.30 -14.02
C ILE A 29 1.18 3.30 -12.87
N ILE A 30 0.79 2.05 -13.13
CA ILE A 30 0.85 0.95 -12.16
C ILE A 30 1.72 -0.16 -12.75
N GLY A 31 2.85 -0.41 -12.09
CA GLY A 31 3.82 -1.46 -12.41
C GLY A 31 3.30 -2.87 -12.19
N LYS A 32 4.21 -3.85 -12.13
CA LYS A 32 3.90 -5.29 -12.02
C LYS A 32 3.52 -5.69 -10.61
N ASN A 33 2.61 -6.67 -10.48
CA ASN A 33 2.28 -7.35 -9.23
C ASN A 33 1.83 -6.38 -8.12
N CYS A 34 1.18 -5.28 -8.50
CA CYS A 34 0.61 -4.32 -7.58
C CYS A 34 -0.82 -4.72 -7.20
N TYR A 35 -1.19 -4.46 -5.94
CA TYR A 35 -2.54 -4.69 -5.44
C TYR A 35 -3.21 -3.37 -5.07
N ILE A 36 -4.37 -3.09 -5.68
CA ILE A 36 -5.22 -1.94 -5.35
C ILE A 36 -6.55 -2.45 -4.77
N GLY A 37 -6.74 -2.25 -3.47
CA GLY A 37 -7.86 -2.78 -2.70
C GLY A 37 -9.20 -2.05 -2.92
N PRO A 38 -10.34 -2.65 -2.51
CA PRO A 38 -11.65 -2.03 -2.63
C PRO A 38 -11.72 -0.66 -1.95
N GLY A 39 -12.41 0.28 -2.59
CA GLY A 39 -12.59 1.64 -2.08
C GLY A 39 -11.36 2.54 -2.20
N ALA A 40 -10.22 2.03 -2.65
CA ALA A 40 -9.06 2.87 -2.92
C ALA A 40 -9.36 3.87 -4.06
N ALA A 41 -8.98 5.13 -3.87
CA ALA A 41 -9.13 6.20 -4.86
C ALA A 41 -7.76 6.77 -5.24
N ILE A 42 -7.33 6.55 -6.48
CA ILE A 42 -6.05 7.01 -7.03
C ILE A 42 -6.35 7.95 -8.20
N ARG A 43 -6.04 9.23 -8.04
CA ARG A 43 -6.54 10.26 -8.97
C ARG A 43 -5.41 11.11 -9.54
N GLY A 44 -4.83 10.70 -10.67
CA GLY A 44 -3.83 11.47 -11.42
C GLY A 44 -4.47 12.52 -12.35
N ASP A 45 -5.35 13.38 -11.82
CA ASP A 45 -6.06 14.39 -12.64
C ASP A 45 -5.35 15.75 -12.70
N TRP A 46 -4.56 16.06 -11.68
CA TRP A 46 -3.78 17.30 -11.54
C TRP A 46 -2.28 17.10 -11.73
N GLY A 47 -1.83 15.85 -11.71
CA GLY A 47 -0.44 15.46 -11.71
C GLY A 47 -0.29 14.00 -12.13
N GLU A 48 0.93 13.52 -12.03
CA GLU A 48 1.28 12.13 -12.36
C GLU A 48 1.44 11.31 -11.08
N ILE A 49 0.91 10.09 -11.10
CA ILE A 49 1.10 9.12 -10.01
C ILE A 49 1.75 7.87 -10.59
N ILE A 50 2.92 7.52 -10.08
CA ILE A 50 3.64 6.31 -10.47
C ILE A 50 3.68 5.36 -9.29
N LEU A 51 3.12 4.17 -9.47
CA LEU A 51 3.32 3.02 -8.59
C LEU A 51 4.31 2.07 -9.27
N GLU A 52 5.51 1.94 -8.70
CA GLU A 52 6.49 0.95 -9.16
C GLU A 52 6.04 -0.48 -8.80
N ASP A 53 6.84 -1.46 -9.20
CA ASP A 53 6.52 -2.88 -9.06
C ASP A 53 6.30 -3.29 -7.59
N GLY A 54 5.30 -4.15 -7.38
CA GLY A 54 5.00 -4.76 -6.09
C GLY A 54 4.43 -3.81 -5.04
N VAL A 55 4.00 -2.60 -5.43
CA VAL A 55 3.32 -1.65 -4.55
C VAL A 55 1.93 -2.17 -4.19
N ASN A 56 1.52 -1.98 -2.94
CA ASN A 56 0.13 -2.20 -2.54
C ASN A 56 -0.48 -0.93 -1.98
N VAL A 57 -1.68 -0.62 -2.48
CA VAL A 57 -2.56 0.44 -2.00
C VAL A 57 -3.82 -0.24 -1.49
N GLN A 58 -3.89 -0.41 -0.17
CA GLN A 58 -4.92 -1.22 0.46
C GLN A 58 -6.29 -0.53 0.46
N GLU A 59 -7.24 -1.19 1.10
CA GLU A 59 -8.63 -0.81 1.18
C GLU A 59 -8.79 0.65 1.64
N ASN A 60 -9.68 1.38 0.97
CA ASN A 60 -10.06 2.77 1.29
C ASN A 60 -8.90 3.79 1.35
N CYS A 61 -7.74 3.51 0.76
CA CYS A 61 -6.69 4.50 0.67
C CYS A 61 -7.06 5.63 -0.32
N THR A 62 -6.52 6.83 -0.09
CA THR A 62 -6.63 7.95 -1.03
C THR A 62 -5.24 8.38 -1.47
N VAL A 63 -5.03 8.47 -2.79
CA VAL A 63 -3.78 8.96 -3.39
C VAL A 63 -4.11 10.13 -4.31
N HIS A 64 -3.60 11.31 -3.94
CA HIS A 64 -3.80 12.55 -4.68
C HIS A 64 -2.57 13.47 -4.57
N MET A 65 -2.60 14.65 -5.20
CA MET A 65 -1.52 15.64 -5.14
C MET A 65 -2.00 17.03 -5.55
N PHE A 66 -1.23 18.07 -5.20
CA PHE A 66 -1.38 19.39 -5.81
C PHE A 66 -1.07 19.41 -7.32
N PRO A 67 -1.63 20.39 -8.07
CA PRO A 67 -1.36 20.56 -9.49
C PRO A 67 0.11 20.65 -9.88
N GLY A 68 0.47 19.98 -10.97
CA GLY A 68 1.81 20.02 -11.56
C GLY A 68 2.86 19.16 -10.84
N LYS A 69 2.47 18.40 -9.81
CA LYS A 69 3.36 17.46 -9.11
C LYS A 69 3.37 16.09 -9.82
N SER A 70 4.52 15.40 -9.72
CA SER A 70 4.63 13.97 -10.01
C SER A 70 5.05 13.28 -8.72
N ILE A 71 4.33 12.23 -8.33
CA ILE A 71 4.62 11.45 -7.12
C ILE A 71 4.93 10.01 -7.48
N VAL A 72 5.90 9.43 -6.78
CA VAL A 72 6.36 8.06 -6.97
C VAL A 72 6.22 7.28 -5.67
N LEU A 73 5.51 6.16 -5.74
CA LEU A 73 5.57 5.10 -4.74
C LEU A 73 6.53 4.05 -5.27
N LYS A 74 7.72 3.98 -4.68
CA LYS A 74 8.78 3.11 -5.16
C LYS A 74 8.50 1.64 -4.89
N GLU A 75 9.31 0.78 -5.51
CA GLU A 75 9.20 -0.68 -5.48
C GLU A 75 8.89 -1.21 -4.07
N SER A 76 7.87 -2.06 -3.97
CA SER A 76 7.42 -2.68 -2.71
C SER A 76 6.96 -1.70 -1.61
N ALA A 77 6.67 -0.43 -1.94
CA ALA A 77 6.00 0.47 -1.01
C ALA A 77 4.62 -0.10 -0.61
N HIS A 78 4.34 -0.04 0.68
CA HIS A 78 3.17 -0.67 1.29
C HIS A 78 2.31 0.39 1.93
N VAL A 79 1.16 0.70 1.32
CA VAL A 79 0.22 1.71 1.81
C VAL A 79 -0.93 1.01 2.52
N GLY A 80 -0.89 1.06 3.85
CA GLY A 80 -1.83 0.38 4.73
C GLY A 80 -3.25 0.94 4.65
N HIS A 81 -4.24 0.12 4.99
CA HIS A 81 -5.68 0.43 4.92
C HIS A 81 -6.02 1.86 5.35
N GLY A 82 -6.81 2.57 4.55
CA GLY A 82 -7.33 3.91 4.87
C GLY A 82 -6.29 5.03 4.92
N ALA A 83 -5.03 4.78 4.53
CA ALA A 83 -4.02 5.83 4.50
C ALA A 83 -4.30 6.87 3.40
N ILE A 84 -3.89 8.11 3.65
CA ILE A 84 -3.96 9.23 2.72
C ILE A 84 -2.54 9.61 2.31
N ILE A 85 -2.25 9.50 1.02
CA ILE A 85 -1.02 9.99 0.41
C ILE A 85 -1.38 11.20 -0.44
N HIS A 86 -0.96 12.39 -0.03
CA HIS A 86 -1.23 13.62 -0.75
C HIS A 86 0.10 14.27 -1.14
N GLY A 87 0.50 14.19 -2.40
CA GLY A 87 1.69 14.88 -2.91
C GLY A 87 3.05 14.36 -2.39
N ALA A 88 3.08 13.19 -1.76
CA ALA A 88 4.29 12.65 -1.12
C ALA A 88 4.99 11.56 -1.95
N ASN A 89 6.30 11.44 -1.79
CA ASN A 89 7.10 10.36 -2.38
C ASN A 89 7.45 9.30 -1.33
N LEU A 90 7.25 8.03 -1.70
CA LEU A 90 7.49 6.90 -0.80
C LEU A 90 8.67 6.05 -1.29
N GLY A 91 9.62 5.82 -0.40
CA GLY A 91 10.83 5.05 -0.64
C GLY A 91 10.57 3.55 -0.83
N ARG A 92 11.60 2.86 -1.35
CA ARG A 92 11.52 1.42 -1.62
C ARG A 92 11.23 0.67 -0.34
N ASN A 93 10.31 -0.29 -0.43
CA ASN A 93 9.97 -1.19 0.66
C ASN A 93 9.53 -0.48 1.97
N CYS A 94 9.10 0.79 1.92
CA CYS A 94 8.55 1.44 3.10
C CYS A 94 7.17 0.87 3.45
N LEU A 95 6.71 1.11 4.68
CA LEU A 95 5.36 0.81 5.14
C LEU A 95 4.72 2.10 5.66
N ILE A 96 3.55 2.42 5.14
CA ILE A 96 2.66 3.45 5.66
C ILE A 96 1.58 2.75 6.47
N GLY A 97 1.59 2.97 7.78
CA GLY A 97 0.62 2.36 8.68
C GLY A 97 -0.79 2.82 8.36
N MET A 98 -1.76 1.92 8.58
CA MET A 98 -3.18 2.19 8.34
C MET A 98 -3.65 3.52 8.93
N ASN A 99 -4.54 4.21 8.22
CA ASN A 99 -5.11 5.51 8.56
C ASN A 99 -4.08 6.64 8.81
N SER A 100 -2.85 6.49 8.33
CA SER A 100 -1.87 7.58 8.37
C SER A 100 -2.11 8.58 7.24
N VAL A 101 -1.70 9.82 7.46
CA VAL A 101 -1.76 10.90 6.46
C VAL A 101 -0.35 11.40 6.19
N ILE A 102 0.05 11.37 4.92
CA ILE A 102 1.34 11.86 4.43
C ILE A 102 1.08 13.04 3.49
N MET A 103 1.55 14.21 3.89
CA MET A 103 1.26 15.48 3.21
C MET A 103 2.28 15.81 2.12
N ASP A 104 1.98 16.85 1.36
CA ASP A 104 2.67 17.23 0.13
C ASP A 104 4.17 17.45 0.31
N ASP A 105 4.94 17.05 -0.70
CA ASP A 105 6.40 17.19 -0.74
C ASP A 105 7.15 16.48 0.41
N ALA A 106 6.45 15.66 1.21
CA ALA A 106 7.10 14.79 2.17
C ALA A 106 7.83 13.65 1.45
N GLU A 107 8.96 13.25 2.02
CA GLU A 107 9.79 12.15 1.53
C GLU A 107 9.95 11.10 2.63
N ILE A 108 9.36 9.93 2.41
CA ILE A 108 9.56 8.78 3.28
C ILE A 108 10.71 7.95 2.72
N GLY A 109 11.84 7.90 3.42
CA GLY A 109 13.00 7.14 2.96
C GLY A 109 12.75 5.63 2.83
N ASP A 110 13.65 4.96 2.11
CA ASP A 110 13.60 3.51 1.89
C ASP A 110 13.51 2.76 3.23
N GLU A 111 12.72 1.67 3.24
CA GLU A 111 12.57 0.77 4.39
C GLU A 111 12.08 1.45 5.69
N CYS A 112 11.54 2.67 5.60
CA CYS A 112 10.86 3.32 6.72
C CYS A 112 9.55 2.60 7.06
N ILE A 113 9.16 2.69 8.33
CA ILE A 113 7.86 2.23 8.82
C ILE A 113 7.21 3.42 9.50
N VAL A 114 6.13 3.92 8.92
CA VAL A 114 5.23 4.88 9.55
C VAL A 114 4.19 4.07 10.33
N GLY A 115 4.06 4.33 11.63
CA GLY A 115 3.07 3.67 12.47
C GLY A 115 1.65 4.10 12.10
N ALA A 116 0.65 3.27 12.41
CA ALA A 116 -0.75 3.59 12.18
C ALA A 116 -1.15 4.94 12.82
N MET A 117 -2.15 5.61 12.22
CA MET A 117 -2.69 6.89 12.70
C MET A 117 -1.65 8.01 12.82
N SER A 118 -0.57 7.97 12.03
CA SER A 118 0.47 9.01 12.06
C SER A 118 0.17 10.14 11.07
N PHE A 119 0.59 11.36 11.40
CA PHE A 119 0.48 12.52 10.53
C PHE A 119 1.87 13.05 10.18
N VAL A 120 2.32 12.82 8.95
CA VAL A 120 3.55 13.38 8.41
C VAL A 120 3.22 14.70 7.73
N LYS A 121 3.81 15.79 8.24
CA LYS A 121 3.59 17.15 7.71
C LYS A 121 4.20 17.31 6.32
N ALA A 122 3.74 18.35 5.62
CA ALA A 122 4.29 18.71 4.32
C ALA A 122 5.79 19.00 4.43
N GLU A 123 6.52 18.70 3.35
CA GLU A 123 7.96 18.92 3.20
C GLU A 123 8.87 18.15 4.18
N GLU A 124 8.29 17.35 5.08
CA GLU A 124 9.04 16.57 6.06
C GLU A 124 9.79 15.42 5.36
N LYS A 125 11.09 15.29 5.62
CA LYS A 125 11.95 14.28 4.99
C LYS A 125 12.51 13.35 6.04
N PHE A 126 12.17 12.07 5.93
CA PHE A 126 12.73 11.04 6.80
C PHE A 126 13.77 10.22 6.03
N PRO A 127 14.99 10.06 6.58
CA PRO A 127 16.00 9.21 5.97
C PRO A 127 15.60 7.73 6.05
N ARG A 128 16.31 6.88 5.32
CA ARG A 128 16.14 5.42 5.30
C ARG A 128 16.05 4.81 6.72
N ARG A 129 15.22 3.76 6.86
CA ARG A 129 15.11 2.89 8.04
C ARG A 129 14.72 3.60 9.35
N LYS A 130 13.79 4.55 9.31
CA LYS A 130 13.22 5.14 10.53
C LYS A 130 11.85 4.57 10.86
N LEU A 131 11.62 4.30 12.15
CA LEU A 131 10.28 4.13 12.70
C LEU A 131 9.72 5.52 13.01
N ILE A 132 8.66 5.89 12.31
CA ILE A 132 8.06 7.22 12.32
C ILE A 132 6.66 7.10 12.92
N VAL A 133 6.35 7.82 14.00
CA VAL A 133 5.05 7.71 14.68
C VAL A 133 4.54 9.05 15.19
N GLY A 134 3.22 9.17 15.34
CA GLY A 134 2.57 10.26 16.07
C GLY A 134 1.93 11.33 15.18
N ASN A 135 1.40 12.36 15.80
CA ASN A 135 0.76 13.51 15.15
C ASN A 135 1.17 14.81 15.88
N PRO A 136 2.07 15.64 15.32
CA PRO A 136 2.86 15.38 14.11
C PRO A 136 3.87 14.24 14.33
N ALA A 137 4.13 13.48 13.27
CA ALA A 137 4.97 12.30 13.33
C ALA A 137 6.44 12.66 13.54
N LYS A 138 7.16 11.82 14.28
CA LYS A 138 8.60 11.95 14.52
C LYS A 138 9.28 10.59 14.33
N ALA A 139 10.52 10.61 13.88
CA ALA A 139 11.38 9.43 13.91
C ALA A 139 11.77 9.14 15.36
N ILE A 140 11.39 7.97 15.87
CA ILE A 140 11.62 7.60 17.27
C ILE A 140 12.73 6.56 17.46
N LYS A 141 13.08 5.81 16.41
CA LYS A 141 14.21 4.86 16.39
C LYS A 141 14.50 4.36 14.98
N ASP A 142 15.59 3.61 14.86
CA ASP A 142 15.96 2.90 13.65
C ASP A 142 15.27 1.54 13.55
N ILE A 143 15.06 1.11 12.31
CA ILE A 143 14.48 -0.19 11.96
C ILE A 143 15.60 -1.21 11.83
N SER A 144 15.46 -2.33 12.55
CA SER A 144 16.41 -3.45 12.48
C SER A 144 16.22 -4.29 11.22
N ASP A 145 17.26 -5.01 10.81
CA ASP A 145 17.19 -5.97 9.70
C ASP A 145 16.10 -7.03 9.91
N GLU A 146 15.90 -7.46 11.16
CA GLU A 146 14.85 -8.39 11.53
C GLU A 146 13.45 -7.81 11.23
N MET A 147 13.21 -6.57 11.64
CA MET A 147 11.91 -5.91 11.49
C MET A 147 11.60 -5.65 10.01
N ILE A 148 12.58 -5.21 9.24
CA ILE A 148 12.38 -4.99 7.80
C ILE A 148 12.22 -6.32 7.05
N ALA A 149 12.93 -7.39 7.42
CA ALA A 149 12.73 -8.71 6.84
C ALA A 149 11.32 -9.23 7.09
N TRP A 150 10.81 -9.08 8.32
CA TRP A 150 9.42 -9.41 8.65
C TRP A 150 8.43 -8.58 7.81
N LYS A 151 8.58 -7.25 7.75
CA LYS A 151 7.73 -6.40 6.90
C LYS A 151 7.76 -6.83 5.43
N THR A 152 8.94 -7.18 4.92
CA THR A 152 9.14 -7.59 3.53
C THR A 152 8.39 -8.89 3.24
N ALA A 153 8.45 -9.86 4.15
CA ALA A 153 7.69 -11.10 4.03
C ALA A 153 6.16 -10.83 3.99
N GLY A 154 5.66 -9.93 4.84
CA GLY A 154 4.26 -9.49 4.79
C GLY A 154 3.91 -8.76 3.49
N THR A 155 4.83 -7.99 2.91
CA THR A 155 4.63 -7.33 1.61
C THR A 155 4.53 -8.32 0.46
N ARG A 156 5.29 -9.44 0.51
CA ARG A 156 5.21 -10.50 -0.50
C ARG A 156 3.82 -11.14 -0.58
N LEU A 157 3.08 -11.18 0.53
CA LEU A 157 1.69 -11.64 0.51
C LEU A 157 0.83 -10.77 -0.41
N TYR A 158 0.99 -9.45 -0.35
CA TYR A 158 0.30 -8.51 -1.23
C TYR A 158 0.82 -8.52 -2.67
N GLN A 159 2.02 -9.03 -2.91
CA GLN A 159 2.56 -9.22 -4.26
C GLN A 159 2.06 -10.53 -4.91
N GLN A 160 1.69 -11.51 -4.09
CA GLN A 160 1.03 -12.75 -4.52
C GLN A 160 -0.48 -12.54 -4.70
N LEU A 161 -1.09 -11.70 -3.88
CA LEU A 161 -2.54 -11.45 -3.87
C LEU A 161 -3.15 -11.10 -5.24
N PRO A 162 -2.49 -10.35 -6.15
CA PRO A 162 -3.01 -10.13 -7.50
C PRO A 162 -3.32 -11.42 -8.26
N THR A 163 -2.38 -12.38 -8.24
CA THR A 163 -2.56 -13.71 -8.84
C THR A 163 -3.74 -14.42 -8.19
N ASP A 164 -3.76 -14.47 -6.85
CA ASP A 164 -4.83 -15.15 -6.11
C ASP A 164 -6.21 -14.53 -6.41
N CYS A 165 -6.29 -13.20 -6.53
CA CYS A 165 -7.51 -12.50 -6.91
C CYS A 165 -7.96 -12.85 -8.33
N HIS A 166 -7.06 -12.83 -9.32
CA HIS A 166 -7.39 -13.22 -10.69
C HIS A 166 -7.90 -14.66 -10.76
N GLU A 167 -7.24 -15.57 -10.04
CA GLU A 167 -7.56 -17.00 -10.06
C GLU A 167 -8.84 -17.35 -9.27
N SER A 168 -9.05 -16.73 -8.11
CA SER A 168 -10.05 -17.21 -7.13
C SER A 168 -11.15 -16.21 -6.77
N LEU A 169 -10.96 -14.91 -6.94
CA LEU A 169 -11.97 -13.92 -6.55
C LEU A 169 -13.14 -13.95 -7.54
N ARG A 170 -14.35 -14.16 -7.01
CA ARG A 170 -15.60 -14.21 -7.79
C ARG A 170 -16.70 -13.44 -7.07
N GLU A 171 -17.50 -12.69 -7.82
CA GLU A 171 -18.75 -12.16 -7.31
C GLU A 171 -19.75 -13.30 -7.11
N VAL A 172 -20.32 -13.41 -5.91
CA VAL A 172 -21.25 -14.48 -5.55
C VAL A 172 -22.42 -13.93 -4.75
N LYS A 173 -23.55 -14.65 -4.77
CA LYS A 173 -24.62 -14.42 -3.78
C LYS A 173 -24.19 -14.97 -2.42
N PRO A 174 -24.58 -14.34 -1.31
CA PRO A 174 -24.22 -14.82 0.01
C PRO A 174 -24.92 -16.16 0.31
N LEU A 175 -24.21 -17.06 1.00
CA LEU A 175 -24.82 -18.22 1.65
C LEU A 175 -25.76 -17.74 2.77
N ARG A 176 -26.88 -18.44 2.95
CA ARG A 176 -27.88 -18.12 3.99
C ARG A 176 -27.77 -19.00 5.23
N GLU A 177 -27.00 -20.08 5.14
CA GLU A 177 -26.76 -21.04 6.21
C GLU A 177 -25.28 -21.46 6.18
N ILE A 178 -24.76 -21.93 7.31
CA ILE A 178 -23.37 -22.41 7.42
C ILE A 178 -23.29 -23.84 6.84
N PRO A 179 -22.49 -24.09 5.79
CA PRO A 179 -22.37 -25.42 5.22
C PRO A 179 -21.60 -26.35 6.15
N LYS A 180 -22.02 -27.62 6.22
CA LYS A 180 -21.35 -28.66 7.04
C LYS A 180 -19.89 -28.88 6.64
N ASN A 181 -19.57 -28.64 5.36
CA ASN A 181 -18.24 -28.79 4.76
C ASN A 181 -17.59 -27.43 4.46
N ARG A 182 -17.77 -26.43 5.34
CA ARG A 182 -17.10 -25.13 5.18
C ARG A 182 -15.57 -25.33 5.15
N PRO A 183 -14.86 -24.80 4.13
CA PRO A 183 -13.42 -24.90 4.08
C PRO A 183 -12.79 -24.18 5.29
N LYS A 184 -11.68 -24.73 5.79
CA LYS A 184 -10.87 -24.07 6.81
C LYS A 184 -9.87 -23.14 6.14
N GLN A 185 -9.62 -21.99 6.75
CA GLN A 185 -8.53 -21.11 6.34
C GLN A 185 -7.23 -21.66 6.91
N GLU A 186 -6.17 -21.66 6.11
CA GLU A 186 -4.82 -22.03 6.57
C GLU A 186 -4.10 -20.82 7.15
N ASP A 187 -3.36 -21.02 8.25
CA ASP A 187 -2.50 -19.99 8.85
C ASP A 187 -1.10 -20.08 8.22
N PHE A 188 -0.82 -19.19 7.27
CA PHE A 188 0.45 -19.19 6.52
C PHE A 188 1.39 -18.02 6.86
N TYR A 189 0.98 -17.08 7.74
CA TYR A 189 1.81 -15.93 8.13
C TYR A 189 1.75 -15.64 9.63
N LYS A 190 2.91 -15.29 10.20
CA LYS A 190 3.09 -15.09 11.65
C LYS A 190 3.21 -13.61 12.00
N THR A 191 2.65 -13.25 13.15
CA THR A 191 2.88 -11.93 13.76
C THR A 191 4.36 -11.73 14.09
N ILE A 192 4.79 -10.47 14.23
CA ILE A 192 6.17 -10.18 14.65
C ILE A 192 6.51 -10.77 16.03
N SER A 193 5.50 -10.92 16.90
CA SER A 193 5.65 -11.52 18.22
C SER A 193 5.94 -13.00 18.13
N GLU A 194 5.21 -13.73 17.28
CA GLU A 194 5.42 -15.17 17.02
C GLU A 194 6.76 -15.42 16.33
N PHE A 195 7.08 -14.64 15.30
CA PHE A 195 8.37 -14.72 14.59
C PHE A 195 9.57 -14.58 15.55
N ARG A 196 9.46 -13.69 16.53
CA ARG A 196 10.51 -13.46 17.55
C ARG A 196 10.61 -14.58 18.59
N LYS A 197 9.52 -15.28 18.89
CA LYS A 197 9.53 -16.41 19.83
C LYS A 197 10.27 -17.60 19.23
N GLU A 198 10.01 -17.93 17.97
CA GLU A 198 10.63 -19.08 17.30
C GLU A 198 12.14 -18.95 17.09
N LYS A 199 12.67 -17.72 16.96
CA LYS A 199 14.13 -17.50 16.88
C LYS A 199 14.85 -17.61 18.22
N LYS A 200 14.12 -17.65 19.33
CA LYS A 200 14.69 -17.78 20.68
C LYS A 200 14.70 -19.24 21.17
N GLU A 201 14.03 -20.13 20.46
CA GLU A 201 14.07 -21.59 20.64
C GLU A 201 15.15 -22.19 19.72
#